data_AF-A0A9D4X3S5-F1
#
_entry.id   AF-A0A9D4X3S5-F1
#
_cell.length_a   1.000
_cell.length_b   1.000
_cell.length_c   1.000
_cell.angle_alpha   90.00
_cell.angle_beta   90.00
_cell.angle_gamma   90.00
#
_symmetry.space_group_name_H-M   'P 1'
#
loop_
_entity.id
_entity.type
_entity.pdbx_description
1 polymer ?
#
loop_
_entity_poly.entity_id
_entity_poly.type
_entity_poly.pdbx_seq_one_letter_code
_entity_poly.pdbx_strand_id
1 'polypeptide(L)'
;MELITSTDVVRNLCKKMAPPLVTLLSAEPEIQYVALRNINLIVQRRPTILAHEIKVFFCKYNDPIYVKMEKLEIMIKLASDRNIDQVLLEFKEYATEVDVDFVRKVVRAIGRCAIKLERAAERCISVLLELIKIKVNYVVQEAIIVIKDIFRRYPNTYESIIATLCESLDTLDEPEAKASMIWIIGEYAERIDNADELLESFLESFPEEPALVQLQLLTATVKLFLKKPTEGPQQMIQVVLNNATMET
;
A
#
# COMPACT_ATOMS: atom_id res chain seq x y z
N MET A 1 33.60 8.53 -5.78
CA MET A 1 33.16 8.13 -7.13
C MET A 1 32.58 9.26 -7.97
N GLU A 2 32.21 10.42 -7.40
CA GLU A 2 31.83 11.60 -8.20
C GLU A 2 33.01 12.22 -8.96
N LEU A 3 34.23 11.98 -8.49
CA LEU A 3 35.49 12.39 -9.12
C LEU A 3 36.00 11.39 -10.18
N ILE A 4 35.30 10.27 -10.41
CA ILE A 4 35.71 9.25 -11.39
C ILE A 4 34.87 9.43 -12.65
N THR A 5 35.51 9.91 -13.71
CA THR A 5 34.89 10.22 -15.00
C THR A 5 34.61 8.99 -15.86
N SER A 6 35.33 7.88 -15.65
CA SER A 6 35.15 6.64 -16.41
C SER A 6 34.00 5.79 -15.88
N THR A 7 32.96 5.63 -16.70
CA THR A 7 31.78 4.80 -16.43
C THR A 7 32.12 3.32 -16.25
N ASP A 8 33.13 2.82 -16.97
CA ASP A 8 33.58 1.43 -16.88
C ASP A 8 34.29 1.13 -15.54
N VAL A 9 35.07 2.09 -15.04
CA VAL A 9 35.72 1.98 -13.72
C VAL A 9 34.65 1.94 -12.62
N VAL A 10 33.64 2.80 -12.70
CA VAL A 10 32.50 2.80 -11.77
C VAL A 10 31.76 1.46 -11.82
N ARG A 11 31.45 0.94 -13.02
CA ARG A 11 30.77 -0.35 -13.17
C ARG A 11 31.59 -1.50 -12.57
N ASN A 12 32.90 -1.53 -12.78
CA ASN A 12 33.78 -2.56 -12.23
C ASN A 12 33.90 -2.48 -10.71
N LEU A 13 33.97 -1.27 -10.14
CA LEU A 13 33.93 -1.06 -8.68
C LEU A 13 32.60 -1.53 -8.09
N CYS A 14 31.46 -1.18 -8.71
CA CYS A 14 30.14 -1.64 -8.26
C CYS A 14 30.06 -3.17 -8.20
N LYS A 15 30.58 -3.87 -9.23
CA LYS A 15 30.64 -5.34 -9.23
C LYS A 15 31.49 -5.91 -8.09
N LYS A 16 32.61 -5.25 -7.75
CA LYS A 16 33.49 -5.67 -6.64
C LYS A 16 32.91 -5.35 -5.27
N MET A 17 32.00 -4.37 -5.17
CA MET A 17 31.37 -3.97 -3.90
C MET A 17 30.22 -4.88 -3.49
N ALA A 18 29.53 -5.53 -4.43
CA ALA A 18 28.38 -6.37 -4.10
C ALA A 18 28.73 -7.57 -3.17
N PRO A 19 29.79 -8.37 -3.43
CA PRO A 19 30.09 -9.53 -2.59
C PRO A 19 30.41 -9.18 -1.12
N PRO A 20 31.25 -8.17 -0.80
CA PRO A 20 31.48 -7.77 0.59
C PRO A 20 30.20 -7.33 1.32
N LEU A 21 29.31 -6.60 0.64
CA LEU A 21 28.04 -6.17 1.23
C LEU A 21 27.12 -7.36 1.51
N VAL A 22 27.10 -8.36 0.62
CA VAL A 22 26.36 -9.62 0.83
C VAL A 22 26.94 -10.41 2.00
N THR A 23 28.27 -10.49 2.13
CA THR A 23 28.92 -11.20 3.24
C THR A 23 28.55 -10.60 4.60
N LEU A 24 28.40 -9.27 4.71
CA LEU A 24 27.98 -8.61 5.96
C LEU A 24 26.58 -9.06 6.42
N LEU A 25 25.72 -9.50 5.50
CA LEU A 25 24.38 -10.02 5.83
C LEU A 25 24.41 -11.45 6.39
N SER A 26 25.59 -12.07 6.46
CA SER A 26 25.79 -13.38 7.10
C SER A 26 26.32 -13.28 8.54
N ALA A 27 26.56 -12.06 9.05
CA ALA A 27 27.02 -11.81 10.41
C ALA A 27 25.89 -11.94 11.45
N GLU A 28 26.18 -11.61 12.72
CA GLU A 28 25.17 -11.56 13.79
C GLU A 28 24.08 -10.51 13.51
N PRO A 29 22.84 -10.68 14.02
CA PRO A 29 21.70 -9.82 13.66
C PRO A 29 21.92 -8.30 13.87
N GLU A 30 22.67 -7.92 14.90
CA GLU A 30 23.01 -6.54 15.23
C GLU A 30 23.92 -5.93 14.15
N ILE A 31 24.91 -6.71 13.69
CA ILE A 31 25.82 -6.33 12.60
C ILE A 31 25.04 -6.27 11.29
N GLN A 32 24.15 -7.24 11.04
CA GLN A 32 23.27 -7.23 9.87
C GLN A 32 22.40 -5.97 9.84
N TYR A 33 21.81 -5.57 10.96
CA TYR A 33 20.98 -4.37 11.04
C TYR A 33 21.79 -3.12 10.66
N VAL A 34 22.97 -2.93 11.24
CA VAL A 34 23.86 -1.81 10.88
C VAL A 34 24.25 -1.88 9.39
N ALA A 35 24.57 -3.07 8.89
CA ALA A 35 24.89 -3.27 7.47
C ALA A 35 23.70 -2.92 6.56
N LEU A 36 22.49 -3.36 6.89
CA LEU A 36 21.26 -3.07 6.15
C LEU A 36 20.97 -1.58 6.13
N ARG A 37 21.08 -0.87 7.26
CA ARG A 37 20.91 0.60 7.29
C ARG A 37 21.89 1.32 6.35
N ASN A 38 23.14 0.87 6.31
CA ASN A 38 24.15 1.43 5.40
C ASN A 38 23.89 1.05 3.94
N ILE A 39 23.53 -0.21 3.66
CA ILE A 39 23.12 -0.68 2.34
C ILE A 39 21.93 0.15 1.84
N ASN A 40 20.98 0.46 2.72
CA ASN A 40 19.80 1.25 2.40
C ASN A 40 20.17 2.65 1.85
N LEU A 41 21.17 3.29 2.46
CA LEU A 41 21.74 4.57 1.98
C LEU A 41 22.53 4.40 0.67
N ILE A 42 23.31 3.32 0.55
CA ILE A 42 24.08 3.01 -0.67
C ILE A 42 23.15 2.80 -1.86
N VAL A 43 22.07 2.04 -1.69
CA VAL A 43 21.08 1.74 -2.75
C VAL A 43 20.33 3.00 -3.18
N GLN A 44 20.05 3.94 -2.26
CA GLN A 44 19.50 5.25 -2.63
C GLN A 44 20.43 6.04 -3.54
N ARG A 45 21.75 6.01 -3.29
CA ARG A 45 22.73 6.73 -4.12
C ARG A 45 23.08 5.99 -5.40
N ARG A 46 23.14 4.66 -5.35
CA ARG A 46 23.64 3.77 -6.42
C ARG A 46 22.82 2.46 -6.47
N PRO A 47 21.61 2.49 -7.06
CA PRO A 47 20.71 1.33 -7.07
C PRO A 47 21.26 0.13 -7.87
N THR A 48 22.22 0.35 -8.77
CA THR A 48 22.78 -0.70 -9.63
C THR A 48 23.75 -1.65 -8.93
N ILE A 49 24.24 -1.33 -7.72
CA ILE A 49 25.26 -2.15 -7.03
C ILE A 49 24.70 -3.52 -6.64
N LEU A 50 23.46 -3.58 -6.17
CA LEU A 50 22.83 -4.79 -5.63
C LEU A 50 21.60 -5.25 -6.45
N ALA A 51 21.44 -4.74 -7.67
CA ALA A 51 20.26 -5.02 -8.50
C ALA A 51 20.05 -6.51 -8.82
N HIS A 52 21.13 -7.30 -8.81
CA HIS A 52 21.10 -8.74 -9.09
C HIS A 52 21.02 -9.62 -7.83
N GLU A 53 21.18 -9.04 -6.64
CA GLU A 53 21.33 -9.76 -5.36
C GLU A 53 20.05 -9.72 -4.52
N ILE A 54 18.88 -9.54 -5.15
CA ILE A 54 17.62 -9.32 -4.41
C ILE A 54 17.27 -10.45 -3.45
N LYS A 55 17.60 -11.70 -3.80
CA LYS A 55 17.33 -12.90 -3.01
C LYS A 55 18.04 -12.91 -1.65
N VAL A 56 19.17 -12.20 -1.53
CA VAL A 56 19.90 -12.09 -0.26
C VAL A 56 19.09 -11.31 0.77
N PHE A 57 18.19 -10.44 0.32
CA PHE A 57 17.33 -9.63 1.18
C PHE A 57 16.02 -10.31 1.54
N PHE A 58 15.77 -11.56 1.12
CA PHE A 58 14.59 -12.29 1.59
C PHE A 58 14.71 -12.58 3.09
N CYS A 59 13.60 -12.43 3.79
CA CYS A 59 13.51 -12.63 5.22
C CYS A 59 13.62 -14.12 5.54
N LYS A 60 14.41 -14.47 6.54
CA LYS A 60 14.40 -15.82 7.11
C LYS A 60 13.41 -15.85 8.27
N TYR A 61 12.88 -17.04 8.57
CA TYR A 61 11.95 -17.23 9.68
C TYR A 61 12.52 -16.78 11.03
N ASN A 62 13.83 -17.00 11.25
CA ASN A 62 14.54 -16.64 12.47
C ASN A 62 15.14 -15.23 12.48
N ASP A 63 14.90 -14.41 11.44
CA ASP A 63 15.37 -13.04 11.43
C ASP A 63 14.57 -12.21 12.46
N PRO A 64 15.24 -11.40 13.31
CA PRO A 64 14.54 -10.47 14.18
C PRO A 64 13.72 -9.45 13.40
N ILE A 65 12.63 -8.96 14.01
CA ILE A 65 11.68 -8.03 13.35
C ILE A 65 12.37 -6.80 12.75
N TYR A 66 13.35 -6.21 13.44
CA TYR A 66 14.07 -5.04 12.94
C TYR A 66 14.92 -5.34 11.70
N VAL A 67 15.43 -6.57 11.55
CA VAL A 67 16.12 -7.05 10.35
C VAL A 67 15.12 -7.23 9.21
N LYS A 68 13.97 -7.88 9.49
CA LYS A 68 12.90 -8.08 8.50
C LYS A 68 12.39 -6.75 7.94
N MET A 69 12.18 -5.75 8.79
CA MET A 69 11.74 -4.41 8.39
C MET A 69 12.75 -3.72 7.45
N GLU A 70 14.05 -3.78 7.74
CA GLU A 70 15.06 -3.17 6.87
C GLU A 70 15.23 -3.93 5.55
N LYS A 71 15.17 -5.27 5.59
CA LYS A 71 15.17 -6.10 4.39
C LYS A 71 14.02 -5.74 3.46
N LEU A 72 12.81 -5.60 4.01
CA LEU A 72 11.61 -5.18 3.27
C LEU A 72 11.82 -3.83 2.56
N GLU A 73 12.36 -2.81 3.26
CA GLU A 73 12.62 -1.50 2.65
C GLU A 73 13.63 -1.56 1.51
N ILE A 74 14.68 -2.39 1.65
CA ILE A 74 15.67 -2.58 0.58
C ILE A 74 15.06 -3.32 -0.61
N MET A 75 14.24 -4.35 -0.37
CA MET A 75 13.53 -5.08 -1.43
C MET A 75 12.67 -4.14 -2.28
N ILE A 76 11.92 -3.21 -1.66
CA ILE A 76 11.13 -2.20 -2.39
C ILE A 76 12.03 -1.32 -3.27
N LYS A 77 13.21 -0.93 -2.78
CA LYS A 77 14.16 -0.08 -3.54
C LYS A 77 14.79 -0.84 -4.70
N LEU A 78 15.11 -2.12 -4.53
CA LEU A 78 15.71 -2.98 -5.55
C LEU A 78 14.68 -3.62 -6.51
N ALA A 79 13.38 -3.54 -6.19
CA ALA A 79 12.32 -4.03 -7.06
C ALA A 79 12.38 -3.35 -8.44
N SER A 80 12.31 -4.18 -9.48
CA SER A 80 12.37 -3.84 -10.90
C SER A 80 11.47 -4.77 -11.71
N ASP A 81 11.19 -4.42 -12.97
CA ASP A 81 10.36 -5.27 -13.85
C ASP A 81 10.88 -6.70 -14.02
N ARG A 82 12.17 -6.95 -13.78
CA ARG A 82 12.82 -8.26 -13.95
C ARG A 82 12.64 -9.20 -12.76
N ASN A 83 12.43 -8.65 -11.56
CA ASN A 83 12.42 -9.42 -10.32
C ASN A 83 11.10 -9.29 -9.55
N ILE A 84 10.16 -8.47 -10.04
CA ILE A 84 8.93 -8.16 -9.32
C ILE A 84 8.08 -9.39 -9.01
N ASP A 85 8.03 -10.39 -9.89
CA ASP A 85 7.26 -11.62 -9.63
C ASP A 85 7.80 -12.39 -8.42
N GLN A 86 9.12 -12.46 -8.26
CA GLN A 86 9.75 -13.10 -7.10
C GLN A 86 9.49 -12.29 -5.82
N VAL A 87 9.56 -10.95 -5.91
CA VAL A 87 9.30 -10.07 -4.77
C VAL A 87 7.85 -10.17 -4.32
N LEU A 88 6.90 -10.19 -5.25
CA LEU A 88 5.48 -10.31 -4.93
C LEU A 88 5.12 -11.67 -4.35
N LEU A 89 5.78 -12.75 -4.81
CA LEU A 89 5.62 -14.07 -4.22
C LEU A 89 6.05 -14.08 -2.74
N GLU A 90 7.23 -13.54 -2.44
CA GLU A 90 7.71 -13.41 -1.05
C GLU A 90 6.82 -12.49 -0.21
N PHE A 91 6.37 -11.34 -0.76
CA PHE A 91 5.46 -10.45 -0.03
C PHE A 91 4.12 -11.11 0.26
N LYS A 92 3.62 -11.96 -0.64
CA LYS A 92 2.41 -12.73 -0.39
C LYS A 92 2.60 -13.71 0.77
N GLU A 93 3.75 -14.37 0.86
CA GLU A 93 4.08 -15.25 2.00
C GLU A 93 4.21 -14.43 3.30
N TYR A 94 4.90 -13.29 3.27
CA TYR A 94 5.07 -12.44 4.44
C TYR A 94 3.75 -11.85 4.96
N ALA A 95 2.78 -11.61 4.06
CA ALA A 95 1.45 -11.14 4.43
C ALA A 95 0.61 -12.21 5.18
N THR A 96 1.10 -13.44 5.30
CA THR A 96 0.49 -14.52 6.09
C THR A 96 1.21 -14.79 7.42
N GLU A 97 2.23 -14.00 7.77
CA GLU A 97 2.90 -14.10 9.06
C GLU A 97 2.00 -13.65 10.23
N VAL A 98 2.44 -13.96 11.46
CA VAL A 98 1.68 -13.68 12.69
C VAL A 98 1.88 -12.25 13.18
N ASP A 99 3.01 -11.62 12.85
CA ASP A 99 3.34 -10.26 13.28
C ASP A 99 2.53 -9.22 12.48
N VAL A 100 1.52 -8.64 13.13
CA VAL A 100 0.57 -7.71 12.51
C VAL A 100 1.26 -6.47 11.92
N ASP A 101 2.24 -5.91 12.63
CA ASP A 101 2.94 -4.70 12.19
C ASP A 101 3.79 -4.99 10.94
N PHE A 102 4.47 -6.13 10.92
CA PHE A 102 5.23 -6.58 9.76
C PHE A 102 4.31 -6.81 8.56
N VAL A 103 3.21 -7.55 8.75
CA VAL A 103 2.23 -7.83 7.68
C VAL A 103 1.68 -6.53 7.08
N ARG A 104 1.32 -5.54 7.91
CA ARG A 104 0.86 -4.23 7.42
C ARG A 104 1.91 -3.54 6.55
N LYS A 105 3.17 -3.56 6.97
CA LYS A 105 4.28 -2.97 6.19
C LYS A 105 4.48 -3.70 4.86
N VAL A 106 4.30 -5.02 4.83
CA VAL A 106 4.37 -5.82 3.61
C VAL A 106 3.24 -5.46 2.65
N VAL A 107 2.00 -5.33 3.13
CA VAL A 107 0.87 -4.89 2.29
C VAL A 107 1.12 -3.50 1.70
N ARG A 108 1.63 -2.55 2.51
CA ARG A 108 2.10 -1.24 2.01
C ARG A 108 3.23 -1.36 1.00
N ALA A 109 4.14 -2.31 1.18
CA ALA A 109 5.24 -2.55 0.25
C ALA A 109 4.75 -2.99 -1.14
N ILE A 110 3.73 -3.87 -1.21
CA ILE A 110 3.07 -4.26 -2.47
C ILE A 110 2.50 -3.02 -3.17
N GLY A 111 1.85 -2.13 -2.42
CA GLY A 111 1.35 -0.85 -2.91
C GLY A 111 2.43 0.06 -3.49
N ARG A 112 3.53 0.23 -2.76
CA ARG A 112 4.68 1.01 -3.22
C ARG A 112 5.30 0.42 -4.49
N CYS A 113 5.34 -0.90 -4.62
CA CYS A 113 5.76 -1.56 -5.86
C CYS A 113 4.81 -1.26 -7.02
N ALA A 114 3.49 -1.28 -6.81
CA ALA A 114 2.50 -0.93 -7.83
C ALA A 114 2.64 0.52 -8.32
N ILE A 115 2.88 1.46 -7.41
CA ILE A 115 3.05 2.89 -7.73
C ILE A 115 4.40 3.15 -8.41
N LYS A 116 5.46 2.46 -7.98
CA LYS A 116 6.82 2.61 -8.53
C LYS A 116 6.96 1.97 -9.91
N LEU A 117 6.33 0.83 -10.15
CA LEU A 117 6.47 0.02 -11.36
C LEU A 117 5.10 -0.17 -12.03
N GLU A 118 4.81 0.62 -13.05
CA GLU A 118 3.53 0.60 -13.77
C GLU A 118 3.19 -0.80 -14.33
N ARG A 119 4.18 -1.50 -14.91
CA ARG A 119 4.02 -2.87 -15.43
C ARG A 119 3.73 -3.92 -14.35
N ALA A 120 3.90 -3.57 -13.08
CA ALA A 120 3.62 -4.45 -11.96
C ALA A 120 2.25 -4.17 -11.31
N ALA A 121 1.63 -3.03 -11.60
CA ALA A 121 0.43 -2.58 -10.89
C ALA A 121 -0.71 -3.60 -10.94
N GLU A 122 -0.99 -4.19 -12.11
CA GLU A 122 -2.01 -5.22 -12.28
C GLU A 122 -1.71 -6.48 -11.44
N ARG A 123 -0.45 -6.93 -11.42
CA ARG A 123 -0.02 -8.08 -10.61
C ARG A 123 -0.12 -7.77 -9.12
N CYS A 124 0.29 -6.58 -8.68
CA CYS A 124 0.15 -6.16 -7.30
C CYS A 124 -1.33 -6.14 -6.85
N ILE A 125 -2.23 -5.63 -7.70
CA ILE A 125 -3.67 -5.64 -7.42
C ILE A 125 -4.20 -7.06 -7.30
N SER A 126 -3.79 -7.97 -8.19
CA SER A 126 -4.17 -9.39 -8.09
C SER A 126 -3.77 -9.98 -6.74
N VAL A 127 -2.53 -9.72 -6.27
CA VAL A 127 -2.08 -10.18 -4.95
C VAL A 127 -2.90 -9.55 -3.82
N LEU A 128 -3.16 -8.25 -3.86
CA LEU A 128 -3.98 -7.57 -2.84
C LEU A 128 -5.41 -8.14 -2.78
N LEU A 129 -6.02 -8.45 -3.92
CA LEU A 129 -7.34 -9.10 -3.96
C LEU A 129 -7.33 -10.51 -3.40
N GLU A 130 -6.28 -11.28 -3.67
CA GLU A 130 -6.10 -12.58 -3.05
C GLU A 130 -5.99 -12.45 -1.53
N LEU A 131 -5.24 -11.47 -1.01
CA LEU A 131 -5.13 -11.20 0.42
C LEU A 131 -6.48 -10.79 1.05
N ILE A 132 -7.27 -9.96 0.35
CA ILE A 132 -8.62 -9.56 0.81
C ILE A 132 -9.53 -10.78 0.93
N LYS A 133 -9.46 -11.73 -0.01
CA LYS A 133 -10.26 -12.97 0.01
C LYS A 133 -9.94 -13.90 1.19
N ILE A 134 -8.78 -13.76 1.83
CA ILE A 134 -8.45 -14.52 3.05
C ILE A 134 -9.30 -14.04 4.25
N LYS A 135 -9.89 -12.84 4.17
CA LYS A 135 -10.77 -12.25 5.20
C LYS A 135 -10.09 -12.06 6.56
N VAL A 136 -8.78 -11.85 6.59
CA VAL A 136 -8.08 -11.40 7.80
C VAL A 136 -8.29 -9.89 7.92
N ASN A 137 -9.01 -9.46 8.96
CA ASN A 137 -9.51 -8.10 9.10
C ASN A 137 -8.42 -7.02 8.90
N TYR A 138 -7.35 -7.03 9.68
CA TYR A 138 -6.29 -6.02 9.57
C TYR A 138 -5.56 -6.02 8.21
N VAL A 139 -5.54 -7.15 7.49
CA VAL A 139 -4.98 -7.24 6.13
C VAL A 139 -5.91 -6.62 5.11
N VAL A 140 -7.21 -6.91 5.21
CA VAL A 140 -8.26 -6.33 4.34
C VAL A 140 -8.22 -4.80 4.43
N GLN A 141 -8.18 -4.28 5.65
CA GLN A 141 -8.15 -2.85 5.92
C GLN A 141 -6.92 -2.17 5.33
N GLU A 142 -5.73 -2.73 5.58
CA GLU A 142 -4.49 -2.20 5.02
C GLU A 142 -4.47 -2.31 3.48
N ALA A 143 -5.02 -3.37 2.91
CA ALA A 143 -5.14 -3.54 1.46
C ALA A 143 -6.04 -2.47 0.83
N ILE A 144 -7.16 -2.09 1.47
CA ILE A 144 -8.05 -1.04 0.99
C ILE A 144 -7.36 0.33 0.97
N ILE A 145 -6.60 0.66 2.01
CA ILE A 145 -5.79 1.90 2.07
C ILE A 145 -4.83 1.95 0.88
N VAL A 146 -4.14 0.83 0.63
CA VAL A 146 -3.19 0.70 -0.47
C VAL A 146 -3.87 0.77 -1.84
N ILE A 147 -5.00 0.09 -2.03
CA ILE A 147 -5.74 0.10 -3.30
C ILE A 147 -6.24 1.50 -3.64
N LYS A 148 -6.73 2.27 -2.67
CA LYS A 148 -7.07 3.69 -2.86
C LYS A 148 -5.88 4.45 -3.46
N ASP A 149 -4.68 4.29 -2.93
CA ASP A 149 -3.50 5.00 -3.46
C ASP A 149 -3.11 4.53 -4.87
N ILE A 150 -3.30 3.25 -5.19
CA ILE A 150 -3.11 2.72 -6.55
C ILE A 150 -4.16 3.32 -7.50
N PHE A 151 -5.43 3.43 -7.10
CA PHE A 151 -6.49 4.07 -7.89
C PHE A 151 -6.22 5.55 -8.15
N ARG A 152 -5.66 6.26 -7.17
CA ARG A 152 -5.23 7.66 -7.36
C ARG A 152 -4.10 7.77 -8.38
N ARG A 153 -3.24 6.76 -8.49
CA ARG A 153 -2.15 6.71 -9.46
C ARG A 153 -2.60 6.30 -10.86
N TYR A 154 -3.50 5.31 -10.95
CA TYR A 154 -4.01 4.73 -12.20
C TYR A 154 -5.54 4.81 -12.22
N PRO A 155 -6.12 6.01 -12.41
CA PRO A 155 -7.57 6.19 -12.38
C PRO A 155 -8.24 5.42 -13.52
N ASN A 156 -9.46 4.93 -13.28
CA ASN A 156 -10.30 4.26 -14.26
C ASN A 156 -9.72 3.00 -14.93
N THR A 157 -8.72 2.36 -14.30
CA THR A 157 -8.03 1.20 -14.90
C THR A 157 -8.50 -0.14 -14.30
N TYR A 158 -8.80 -0.15 -13.00
CA TYR A 158 -8.97 -1.38 -12.21
C TYR A 158 -10.33 -1.45 -11.51
N GLU A 159 -11.37 -0.90 -12.12
CA GLU A 159 -12.68 -0.72 -11.48
C GLU A 159 -13.44 -2.02 -11.23
N SER A 160 -13.15 -3.07 -11.99
CA SER A 160 -13.78 -4.39 -11.84
C SER A 160 -13.62 -4.96 -10.43
N ILE A 161 -12.65 -4.46 -9.66
CA ILE A 161 -12.38 -4.91 -8.31
C ILE A 161 -13.24 -4.21 -7.25
N ILE A 162 -13.88 -3.08 -7.59
CA ILE A 162 -14.63 -2.24 -6.64
C ILE A 162 -15.74 -3.04 -5.97
N ALA A 163 -16.48 -3.85 -6.73
CA ALA A 163 -17.54 -4.70 -6.19
C ALA A 163 -17.02 -5.62 -5.06
N THR A 164 -15.86 -6.26 -5.27
CA THR A 164 -15.21 -7.11 -4.25
C THR A 164 -14.74 -6.32 -3.03
N LEU A 165 -14.36 -5.05 -3.19
CA LEU A 165 -14.02 -4.18 -2.06
C LEU A 165 -15.26 -3.84 -1.23
N CYS A 166 -16.38 -3.53 -1.89
CA CYS A 166 -17.65 -3.23 -1.22
C CYS A 166 -18.19 -4.43 -0.43
N GLU A 167 -17.98 -5.67 -0.90
CA GLU A 167 -18.33 -6.89 -0.13
C GLU A 167 -17.62 -7.01 1.23
N SER A 168 -16.54 -6.25 1.44
CA SER A 168 -15.73 -6.29 2.67
C SER A 168 -16.02 -5.14 3.64
N LEU A 169 -17.03 -4.31 3.36
CA LEU A 169 -17.39 -3.11 4.15
C LEU A 169 -17.63 -3.39 5.63
N ASP A 170 -18.31 -4.49 5.96
CA ASP A 170 -18.68 -4.85 7.33
C ASP A 170 -17.46 -5.12 8.25
N THR A 171 -16.27 -5.27 7.67
CA THR A 171 -15.05 -5.57 8.40
C THR A 171 -14.21 -4.34 8.75
N LEU A 172 -14.60 -3.14 8.31
CA LEU A 172 -13.80 -1.92 8.48
C LEU A 172 -14.05 -1.25 9.83
N ASP A 173 -13.06 -1.25 10.71
CA ASP A 173 -13.07 -0.54 11.99
C ASP A 173 -12.05 0.61 12.05
N GLU A 174 -10.96 0.54 11.29
CA GLU A 174 -9.92 1.57 11.27
C GLU A 174 -10.36 2.83 10.51
N PRO A 175 -10.18 4.02 11.09
CA PRO A 175 -10.59 5.27 10.46
C PRO A 175 -9.93 5.51 9.09
N GLU A 176 -8.67 5.11 8.93
CA GLU A 176 -7.94 5.27 7.67
C GLU A 176 -8.50 4.35 6.57
N ALA A 177 -8.89 3.12 6.92
CA ALA A 177 -9.50 2.17 5.99
C ALA A 177 -10.92 2.59 5.62
N LYS A 178 -11.75 3.00 6.60
CA LYS A 178 -13.08 3.58 6.37
C LYS A 178 -13.01 4.78 5.43
N ALA A 179 -12.17 5.77 5.74
CA ALA A 179 -11.99 6.95 4.89
C ALA A 179 -11.52 6.56 3.48
N SER A 180 -10.62 5.57 3.37
CA SER A 180 -10.16 5.08 2.07
C SER A 180 -11.28 4.44 1.25
N MET A 181 -12.16 3.66 1.88
CA MET A 181 -13.33 3.07 1.22
C MET A 181 -14.35 4.13 0.80
N ILE A 182 -14.66 5.07 1.69
CA ILE A 182 -15.59 6.18 1.42
C ILE A 182 -15.09 7.03 0.24
N TRP A 183 -13.77 7.25 0.16
CA TRP A 183 -13.15 7.89 -0.99
C TRP A 183 -13.39 7.10 -2.28
N ILE A 184 -13.18 5.78 -2.27
CA ILE A 184 -13.41 4.92 -3.46
C ILE A 184 -14.88 5.00 -3.89
N ILE A 185 -15.82 4.89 -2.95
CA ILE A 185 -17.26 4.97 -3.24
C ILE A 185 -17.61 6.32 -3.87
N GLY A 186 -17.18 7.44 -3.28
CA GLY A 186 -17.45 8.77 -3.83
C GLY A 186 -16.76 9.06 -5.16
N GLU A 187 -15.54 8.57 -5.36
CA GLU A 187 -14.79 8.75 -6.61
C GLU A 187 -15.41 7.96 -7.77
N TYR A 188 -15.92 6.76 -7.50
CA TYR A 188 -16.49 5.88 -8.51
C TYR A 188 -18.02 5.75 -8.43
N ALA A 189 -18.69 6.73 -7.80
CA ALA A 189 -20.14 6.74 -7.57
C ALA A 189 -21.01 6.59 -8.84
N GLU A 190 -20.49 6.96 -10.02
CA GLU A 190 -21.18 6.74 -11.31
C GLU A 190 -21.27 5.26 -11.70
N ARG A 191 -20.34 4.44 -11.22
CA ARG A 191 -20.19 3.02 -11.59
C ARG A 191 -20.71 2.08 -10.52
N ILE A 192 -20.90 2.58 -9.31
CA ILE A 192 -21.47 1.87 -8.18
C ILE A 192 -22.95 2.24 -8.13
N ASP A 193 -23.84 1.28 -8.40
CA ASP A 193 -25.27 1.55 -8.48
C ASP A 193 -25.84 1.94 -7.10
N ASN A 194 -25.51 1.17 -6.06
CA ASN A 194 -25.93 1.36 -4.67
C ASN A 194 -25.00 2.29 -3.86
N ALA A 195 -24.32 3.24 -4.50
CA ALA A 195 -23.37 4.12 -3.83
C ALA A 195 -24.02 5.02 -2.75
N ASP A 196 -25.27 5.37 -2.95
CA ASP A 196 -26.14 6.07 -2.01
C ASP A 196 -26.37 5.24 -0.74
N GLU A 197 -26.85 4.00 -0.88
CA GLU A 197 -27.08 3.09 0.25
C GLU A 197 -25.80 2.85 1.06
N LEU A 198 -24.68 2.63 0.37
CA LEU A 198 -23.38 2.38 1.01
C LEU A 198 -22.85 3.60 1.76
N LEU A 199 -23.08 4.82 1.28
CA LEU A 199 -22.66 6.03 1.97
C LEU A 199 -23.62 6.36 3.12
N GLU A 200 -24.92 6.11 2.96
CA GLU A 200 -25.93 6.34 3.99
C GLU A 200 -25.64 5.54 5.26
N SER A 201 -25.21 4.28 5.14
CA SER A 201 -24.83 3.47 6.30
C SER A 201 -23.68 4.08 7.12
N PHE A 202 -22.74 4.78 6.48
CA PHE A 202 -21.67 5.50 7.19
C PHE A 202 -22.14 6.84 7.79
N LEU A 203 -23.24 7.42 7.28
CA LEU A 203 -23.79 8.67 7.80
C LEU A 203 -24.56 8.47 9.10
N GLU A 204 -25.11 7.28 9.35
CA GLU A 204 -25.80 6.95 10.60
C GLU A 204 -24.93 7.18 11.84
N SER A 205 -23.64 6.84 11.76
CA SER A 205 -22.65 7.04 12.84
C SER A 205 -21.83 8.32 12.71
N PHE A 206 -22.18 9.25 11.80
CA PHE A 206 -21.35 10.42 11.46
C PHE A 206 -20.82 11.23 12.67
N PRO A 207 -21.63 11.55 13.71
CA PRO A 207 -21.14 12.33 14.86
C PRO A 207 -20.10 11.59 15.71
N GLU A 208 -20.10 10.25 15.67
CA GLU A 208 -19.21 9.37 16.44
C GLU A 208 -17.92 9.05 15.66
N GLU A 209 -17.93 9.24 14.34
CA GLU A 209 -16.78 8.98 13.48
C GLU A 209 -15.67 10.02 13.65
N PRO A 210 -14.38 9.65 13.51
CA PRO A 210 -13.28 10.60 13.57
C PRO A 210 -13.34 11.66 12.45
N ALA A 211 -12.76 12.84 12.71
CA ALA A 211 -12.75 13.97 11.77
C ALA A 211 -12.27 13.61 10.35
N LEU A 212 -11.32 12.68 10.22
CA LEU A 212 -10.84 12.16 8.93
C LEU A 212 -11.98 11.51 8.12
N VAL A 213 -12.80 10.68 8.78
CA VAL A 213 -13.92 9.97 8.17
C VAL A 213 -15.05 10.94 7.86
N GLN A 214 -15.38 11.84 8.79
CA GLN A 214 -16.39 12.89 8.59
C GLN A 214 -16.10 13.76 7.37
N LEU A 215 -14.86 14.26 7.24
CA LEU A 215 -14.46 15.08 6.09
C LEU A 215 -14.56 14.31 4.77
N GLN A 216 -14.21 13.02 4.81
CA GLN A 216 -14.27 12.15 3.64
C GLN A 216 -15.71 11.80 3.25
N LEU A 217 -16.61 11.63 4.22
CA LEU A 217 -18.05 11.46 4.01
C LEU A 217 -18.69 12.68 3.38
N LEU A 218 -18.38 13.87 3.91
CA LEU A 218 -18.83 15.14 3.31
C LEU A 218 -18.38 15.23 1.84
N THR A 219 -17.10 14.97 1.58
CA THR A 219 -16.56 15.01 0.22
C THR A 219 -17.21 13.98 -0.70
N ALA A 220 -17.40 12.75 -0.24
CA ALA A 220 -18.01 11.68 -1.02
C ALA A 220 -19.49 11.94 -1.32
N THR A 221 -20.24 12.44 -0.35
CA THR A 221 -21.66 12.79 -0.49
C THR A 221 -21.85 13.92 -1.50
N VAL A 222 -21.01 14.96 -1.44
CA VAL A 222 -21.03 16.05 -2.43
C VAL A 222 -20.69 15.53 -3.83
N LYS A 223 -19.68 14.66 -3.97
CA LYS A 223 -19.36 14.03 -5.26
C LYS A 223 -20.52 13.20 -5.79
N LEU A 224 -21.16 12.40 -4.94
CA LEU A 224 -22.32 11.59 -5.31
C LEU A 224 -23.44 12.47 -5.87
N PHE A 225 -23.80 13.55 -5.17
CA PHE A 225 -24.84 14.47 -5.63
C PHE A 225 -24.48 15.17 -6.96
N LEU A 226 -23.24 15.63 -7.12
CA LEU A 226 -22.80 16.27 -8.37
C LEU A 226 -22.87 15.33 -9.57
N LYS A 227 -22.70 14.02 -9.34
CA LYS A 227 -22.74 12.99 -10.39
C LYS A 227 -24.15 12.43 -10.62
N LYS A 228 -24.92 12.27 -9.55
CA LYS A 228 -26.28 11.72 -9.52
C LYS A 228 -27.20 12.68 -8.73
N PRO A 229 -27.66 13.80 -9.32
CA PRO A 229 -28.48 14.80 -8.64
C PRO A 229 -29.94 14.32 -8.48
N THR A 230 -30.13 13.30 -7.66
CA THR A 230 -31.43 12.72 -7.31
C THR A 230 -31.82 13.12 -5.89
N GLU A 231 -33.07 12.84 -5.48
CA GLU A 231 -33.56 13.23 -4.15
C GLU A 231 -32.75 12.61 -3.00
N GLY A 232 -32.30 11.36 -3.12
CA GLY A 232 -31.51 10.67 -2.09
C GLY A 232 -30.21 11.40 -1.74
N PRO A 233 -29.28 11.59 -2.69
CA PRO A 233 -28.04 12.36 -2.47
C PRO A 233 -28.29 13.80 -2.01
N GLN A 234 -29.40 14.43 -2.43
CA GLN A 234 -29.77 15.76 -1.95
C GLN A 234 -30.11 15.75 -0.45
N GLN A 235 -30.89 14.76 0.01
CA GLN A 235 -31.20 14.57 1.43
C GLN A 235 -29.93 14.27 2.23
N MET A 236 -29.05 13.41 1.71
CA MET A 236 -27.77 13.10 2.36
C MET A 236 -26.91 14.34 2.55
N ILE A 237 -26.82 15.24 1.56
CA ILE A 237 -26.09 16.52 1.72
C ILE A 237 -26.67 17.34 2.88
N GLN A 238 -28.00 17.44 2.97
CA GLN A 238 -28.63 18.20 4.05
C GLN A 238 -28.30 17.59 5.42
N VAL A 239 -28.39 16.27 5.54
CA VAL A 239 -28.03 15.55 6.78
C VAL A 239 -26.58 15.79 7.16
N VAL A 240 -25.63 15.62 6.23
CA VAL A 240 -24.20 15.80 6.50
C VAL A 240 -23.88 17.23 6.88
N LEU A 241 -24.42 18.21 6.16
CA LEU A 241 -24.15 19.63 6.46
C LEU A 241 -24.74 20.03 7.81
N ASN A 242 -25.94 19.55 8.15
CA ASN A 242 -26.53 19.80 9.47
C ASN A 242 -25.68 19.16 10.56
N ASN A 243 -25.35 17.87 10.44
CA ASN A 243 -24.54 17.16 11.44
C ASN A 243 -23.13 17.77 11.59
N ALA A 244 -22.54 18.29 10.51
CA ALA A 244 -21.23 18.94 10.54
C ALA A 244 -21.24 20.36 11.10
N THR A 245 -22.41 21.02 11.20
CA THR A 245 -22.54 22.41 11.67
C THR A 245 -23.23 22.53 13.03
N MET A 246 -23.86 21.47 13.53
CA MET A 246 -24.34 21.42 14.89
C MET A 246 -23.15 21.44 15.86
N GLU A 247 -23.11 22.44 16.75
CA GLU A 247 -22.13 22.49 17.84
C GLU A 247 -22.31 21.27 18.76
N THR A 248 -21.31 20.39 18.78
CA THR A 248 -21.14 19.33 19.80
C THR A 248 -20.53 19.88 21.08
#